data_AF-A0A1N7Q4C0-F1
#
_entry.id   AF-A0A1N7Q4C0-F1
#
_cell.length_a   1.000
_cell.length_b   1.000
_cell.length_c   1.000
_cell.angle_alpha   90.00
_cell.angle_beta   90.00
_cell.angle_gamma   90.00
#
_symmetry.space_group_name_H-M   'P 1'
#
loop_
_entity.id
_entity.type
_entity.pdbx_description
1 polymer ?
#
loop_
_entity_poly.entity_id
_entity_poly.type
_entity_poly.pdbx_seq_one_letter_code
_entity_poly.pdbx_strand_id
1 'polypeptide(L)'
;MTIEEKEDKITSIIKLKLDEIDYRITSIISYYSENRLLRDGTYKNVIVTSFTEPLLDLDTSIITDSETLEMLYVWTGPMRYMEIENFFTKH
;
A
#
# COMPACT_ATOMS: atom_id res chain seq x y z
N MET A 1 17.39 9.59 1.87
CA MET A 1 16.02 9.94 1.48
C MET A 1 15.26 10.40 2.70
N THR A 2 14.56 11.52 2.61
CA THR A 2 13.59 11.99 3.60
C THR A 2 12.36 11.07 3.64
N ILE A 3 11.49 11.25 4.63
CA ILE A 3 10.22 10.51 4.69
C ILE A 3 9.32 10.88 3.50
N GLU A 4 9.20 12.17 3.19
CA GLU A 4 8.44 12.66 2.03
C GLU A 4 8.95 12.04 0.71
N GLU A 5 10.27 11.99 0.50
CA GLU A 5 10.86 11.35 -0.68
C GLU A 5 10.55 9.84 -0.75
N LYS A 6 10.42 9.16 0.39
CA LYS A 6 10.03 7.75 0.44
C LYS A 6 8.55 7.58 0.11
N GLU A 7 7.68 8.45 0.64
CA GLU A 7 6.24 8.46 0.35
C GLU A 7 5.98 8.68 -1.14
N ASP A 8 6.62 9.67 -1.76
CA ASP A 8 6.50 9.96 -3.20
C ASP A 8 7.00 8.79 -4.05
N LYS A 9 8.15 8.22 -3.68
CA LYS A 9 8.72 7.08 -4.38
C LYS A 9 7.81 5.85 -4.33
N ILE A 10 7.30 5.50 -3.15
CA ILE A 10 6.43 4.34 -2.98
C ILE A 10 5.07 4.56 -3.66
N THR A 11 4.50 5.76 -3.56
CA THR A 11 3.29 6.13 -4.30
C THR A 11 3.47 5.91 -5.80
N SER A 12 4.59 6.37 -6.35
CA SER A 12 4.89 6.22 -7.78
C SER A 12 5.06 4.75 -8.18
N ILE A 13 5.78 3.96 -7.39
CA ILE A 13 5.98 2.52 -7.66
C ILE A 13 4.65 1.77 -7.62
N ILE A 14 3.82 2.01 -6.59
CA ILE A 14 2.52 1.35 -6.45
C ILE A 14 1.61 1.73 -7.60
N LYS A 15 1.55 3.02 -7.97
CA LYS A 15 0.76 3.47 -9.11
C LYS A 15 1.16 2.74 -10.40
N LEU A 16 2.46 2.64 -10.68
CA LEU A 16 2.94 1.90 -11.85
C LEU A 16 2.52 0.43 -11.83
N LYS A 17 2.62 -0.25 -10.68
CA LYS A 17 2.16 -1.64 -10.54
C LYS A 17 0.65 -1.80 -10.72
N LEU A 18 -0.14 -0.85 -10.24
CA LEU A 18 -1.59 -0.83 -10.46
C LEU A 18 -1.91 -0.64 -11.96
N ASP A 19 -1.20 0.25 -12.63
CA ASP A 19 -1.34 0.47 -14.08
C ASP A 19 -0.98 -0.80 -14.88
N GLU A 20 0.04 -1.57 -14.47
CA GLU A 20 0.46 -2.84 -15.12
C GLU A 20 -0.62 -3.94 -15.11
N ILE A 21 -1.47 -3.95 -14.07
CA ILE A 21 -2.60 -4.89 -13.93
C ILE A 21 -3.94 -4.28 -14.35
N ASP A 22 -3.93 -3.12 -15.02
CA ASP A 22 -5.13 -2.38 -15.45
C ASP A 22 -6.09 -2.05 -14.29
N TYR A 23 -5.57 -1.92 -13.06
CA TYR A 23 -6.36 -1.65 -11.87
C TYR A 23 -6.68 -0.15 -11.77
N ARG A 24 -7.95 0.18 -11.98
CA ARG A 24 -8.41 1.57 -12.00
C ARG A 24 -8.55 2.13 -10.60
N ILE A 25 -8.00 3.32 -10.38
CA ILE A 25 -8.13 4.08 -9.14
C ILE A 25 -8.61 5.50 -9.42
N THR A 26 -9.32 6.10 -8.46
CA THR A 26 -9.72 7.51 -8.52
C THR A 26 -8.76 8.42 -7.75
N SER A 27 -8.11 7.88 -6.73
CA SER A 27 -7.16 8.60 -5.89
C SER A 27 -6.08 7.65 -5.38
N ILE A 28 -4.90 8.20 -5.04
CA ILE A 28 -3.82 7.50 -4.35
C ILE A 28 -3.08 8.51 -3.47
N ILE A 29 -2.77 8.12 -2.25
CA ILE A 29 -2.01 8.92 -1.28
C ILE A 29 -1.16 8.01 -0.41
N SER A 30 0.05 8.45 -0.07
CA SER A 30 0.89 7.78 0.92
C SER A 30 1.12 8.67 2.13
N TYR A 31 1.28 8.04 3.28
CA TYR A 31 1.70 8.71 4.51
C TYR A 31 2.51 7.76 5.39
N TYR A 32 3.45 8.32 6.14
CA TYR A 32 4.24 7.63 7.13
C TYR A 32 3.45 7.40 8.43
N SER A 33 3.61 6.21 8.99
CA SER A 33 3.02 5.81 10.27
C SER A 33 4.12 5.21 11.14
N GLU A 34 4.45 5.91 12.22
CA GLU A 34 5.39 5.42 13.22
C GLU A 34 4.74 4.34 14.10
N ASN A 35 5.53 3.34 14.50
CA ASN A 35 5.17 2.33 15.48
C ASN A 35 3.78 1.69 15.25
N ARG A 36 3.49 1.31 14.00
CA ARG A 36 2.21 0.70 13.63
C ARG A 36 2.19 -0.77 14.01
N LEU A 37 1.11 -1.22 14.65
CA LEU A 37 0.83 -2.65 14.86
C LEU A 37 0.47 -3.30 13.51
N LEU A 38 1.26 -4.28 13.09
CA LEU A 38 1.07 -5.04 11.86
C LEU A 38 0.21 -6.28 12.10
N ARG A 39 -0.19 -6.95 11.00
CA ARG A 39 -1.05 -8.15 11.03
C ARG A 39 -0.45 -9.33 11.80
N ASP A 40 0.88 -9.40 11.87
CA ASP A 40 1.64 -10.46 12.56
C ASP A 40 1.87 -10.16 14.04
N GLY A 41 1.33 -9.04 14.55
CA GLY A 41 1.51 -8.62 15.94
C GLY A 41 2.79 -7.83 16.20
N THR A 42 3.63 -7.63 15.19
CA THR A 42 4.86 -6.81 15.32
C THR A 42 4.54 -5.32 15.19
N TYR A 43 5.45 -4.50 15.72
CA TYR A 43 5.38 -3.05 15.59
C TYR A 43 6.47 -2.56 14.66
N LYS A 44 6.12 -1.74 13.66
CA LYS A 44 7.08 -1.22 12.69
C LYS A 44 6.71 0.18 12.20
N ASN A 45 7.72 0.92 11.80
CA ASN A 45 7.55 2.15 11.06
C ASN A 45 7.24 1.81 9.60
N VAL A 46 6.12 2.31 9.09
CA VAL A 46 5.63 1.95 7.75
C VAL A 46 5.22 3.17 6.95
N ILE A 47 5.15 3.00 5.64
CA ILE A 47 4.45 3.89 4.73
C ILE A 47 3.17 3.17 4.32
N VAL A 48 2.05 3.87 4.50
CA VAL A 48 0.72 3.38 4.13
C VAL A 48 0.31 4.10 2.87
N THR A 49 0.12 3.35 1.78
CA THR A 49 -0.38 3.88 0.51
C THR A 49 -1.82 3.48 0.32
N SER A 50 -2.74 4.43 0.47
CA SER A 50 -4.18 4.21 0.28
C SER A 50 -4.62 4.66 -1.11
N PHE A 51 -5.50 3.89 -1.74
CA PHE A 51 -6.14 4.23 -3.00
C PHE A 51 -7.58 3.70 -3.02
N THR A 52 -8.42 4.36 -3.82
CA THR A 52 -9.85 4.09 -3.86
C THR A 52 -10.25 3.48 -5.19
N GLU A 53 -10.99 2.37 -5.14
CA GLU A 53 -11.60 1.75 -6.31
C GLU A 53 -12.81 2.54 -6.82
N PRO A 54 -12.91 2.82 -8.14
CA PRO A 54 -13.99 3.63 -8.71
C PRO A 54 -15.38 2.98 -8.63
N LEU A 55 -15.45 1.64 -8.57
CA LEU A 55 -16.72 0.92 -8.68
C LEU A 55 -17.44 0.76 -7.34
N LEU A 56 -16.68 0.53 -6.27
CA LEU A 56 -17.22 0.20 -4.95
C LEU A 56 -16.88 1.27 -3.89
N ASP A 57 -16.11 2.29 -4.26
CA ASP A 57 -15.58 3.32 -3.35
C ASP A 57 -14.89 2.71 -2.12
N LEU A 58 -14.23 1.56 -2.33
CA LEU A 58 -13.53 0.84 -1.29
C LEU A 58 -12.10 1.34 -1.22
N ASP A 59 -11.72 1.76 -0.02
CA ASP A 59 -10.35 2.11 0.29
C ASP A 59 -9.52 0.83 0.48
N THR A 60 -8.51 0.70 -0.36
CA THR A 60 -7.49 -0.33 -0.25
C THR A 60 -6.17 0.33 0.11
N SER A 61 -5.43 -0.27 1.03
CA SER A 61 -4.12 0.25 1.44
C SER A 61 -3.02 -0.79 1.25
N ILE A 62 -1.87 -0.37 0.76
CA ILE A 62 -0.64 -1.19 0.77
C ILE A 62 0.22 -0.74 1.93
N ILE A 63 0.67 -1.70 2.75
CA ILE A 63 1.57 -1.46 3.88
C ILE A 63 2.98 -1.75 3.43
N THR A 64 3.87 -0.75 3.53
CA THR A 64 5.26 -0.84 3.09
C THR A 64 6.20 -0.57 4.26
N ASP A 65 7.25 -1.36 4.40
CA ASP A 65 8.32 -1.11 5.36
C ASP A 65 9.00 0.24 5.06
N SER A 66 9.06 1.14 6.04
CA SER A 66 9.65 2.47 5.82
C SER A 66 11.18 2.48 5.73
N GLU A 67 11.86 1.45 6.24
CA GLU A 67 13.31 1.31 6.21
C GLU A 67 13.77 0.68 4.90
N THR A 68 13.15 -0.43 4.50
CA THR A 68 13.55 -1.22 3.33
C THR A 68 12.79 -0.87 2.05
N LEU A 69 11.63 -0.20 2.16
CA LEU A 69 10.68 0.04 1.07
C LEU A 69 10.07 -1.24 0.48
N GLU A 70 10.13 -2.34 1.23
CA GLU A 70 9.47 -3.61 0.88
C GLU A 70 7.96 -3.50 1.14
N MET A 71 7.16 -3.83 0.12
CA MET A 71 5.70 -3.94 0.27
C MET A 71 5.39 -5.22 1.04
N LEU A 72 4.71 -5.11 2.18
CA LEU A 72 4.48 -6.22 3.10
C LEU A 72 3.18 -6.96 2.81
N TYR A 73 2.07 -6.23 2.63
CA TYR A 73 0.75 -6.79 2.33
C TYR A 73 -0.23 -5.70 1.89
N VAL A 74 -1.33 -6.13 1.30
CA VAL A 74 -2.50 -5.30 1.01
C VAL A 74 -3.50 -5.44 2.16
N TRP A 75 -4.04 -4.32 2.60
CA TRP A 75 -5.09 -4.19 3.59
C TRP A 75 -6.37 -3.72 2.90
N THR A 76 -7.39 -4.60 2.86
CA THR A 76 -8.64 -4.38 2.09
C THR A 76 -9.85 -4.17 3.01
N GLY A 77 -9.61 -3.84 4.29
CA GLY A 77 -10.65 -3.62 5.30
C GLY A 77 -10.36 -4.28 6.65
N PRO A 78 -11.25 -4.13 7.65
CA PRO A 78 -11.03 -4.63 9.01
C PRO A 78 -10.69 -6.13 9.02
N MET A 79 -9.50 -6.47 9.52
CA MET A 79 -8.96 -7.84 9.58
C MET A 79 -8.90 -8.58 8.23
N ARG A 80 -8.97 -7.86 7.09
CA ARG A 80 -8.88 -8.44 5.74
C ARG A 80 -7.56 -8.02 5.10
N TYR A 81 -6.72 -9.01 4.82
CA TYR A 81 -5.39 -8.82 4.26
C TYR A 81 -5.18 -9.74 3.07
N MET A 82 -4.35 -9.31 2.12
CA MET A 82 -3.95 -10.09 0.96
C MET A 82 -2.43 -9.98 0.77
N GLU A 83 -1.80 -11.06 0.35
CA GLU A 83 -0.38 -11.04 -0.05
C GLU A 83 -0.17 -10.12 -1.26
N ILE A 84 0.95 -9.41 -1.28
CA ILE A 84 1.29 -8.45 -2.35
C ILE A 84 1.32 -9.14 -3.71
N GLU A 85 1.92 -10.32 -3.77
CA GLU A 85 2.08 -11.10 -5.00
C GLU A 85 0.71 -11.50 -5.56
N ASN A 86 -0.22 -11.90 -4.69
CA ASN A 86 -1.58 -12.27 -5.12
C ASN A 86 -2.33 -11.07 -5.66
N PHE A 87 -2.17 -9.89 -5.05
CA PHE A 87 -2.85 -8.67 -5.50
C PHE A 87 -2.36 -8.18 -6.87
N PHE A 88 -1.04 -8.25 -7.12
CA PHE A 88 -0.45 -7.84 -8.40
C PHE A 88 -0.35 -8.96 -9.44
N THR A 89 -0.98 -10.12 -9.18
CA THR A 89 -1.07 -11.18 -10.19
C THR A 89 -2.18 -10.84 -11.18
N LYS A 90 -1.82 -10.71 -12.46
CA LYS A 90 -2.75 -10.43 -13.55
C LYS A 90 -3.80 -11.55 -13.67
N HIS A 91 -5.08 -11.20 -13.58
CA HIS A 91 -6.21 -12.09 -13.88
C HIS A 91 -6.56 -12.07 -15.38
#